data_AF-A0A932AS15-F1
#
_entry.id   AF-A0A932AS15-F1
#
_cell.length_a   1.000
_cell.length_b   1.000
_cell.length_c   1.000
_cell.angle_alpha   90.00
_cell.angle_beta   90.00
_cell.angle_gamma   90.00
#
_symmetry.space_group_name_H-M   'P 1'
#
loop_
_entity.id
_entity.type
_entity.pdbx_description
1 polymer ?
#
loop_
_entity_poly.entity_id
_entity_poly.type
_entity_poly.pdbx_seq_one_letter_code
_entity_poly.pdbx_strand_id
1 'polypeptide(L)'
;MSSTSGHLDLLAIARCVRDAVERDDTEGLHAHLTRLRTAVMDHVHAERAQLDALPDPAAAVALDGQRRLLRLLTDVLFAPADGDGRDDCNCVVRAAEIELAVRRQAKLEAALFRRHPHARRAGT
;
A
#
# COMPACT_ATOMS: atom_id res chain seq x y z
N MET A 1 4.58 -17.90 12.02
CA MET A 1 4.34 -16.67 12.79
C MET A 1 4.42 -15.52 11.79
N SER A 2 3.29 -15.07 11.25
CA SER A 2 3.28 -13.91 10.35
C SER A 2 3.34 -12.66 11.21
N SER A 3 4.53 -12.08 11.32
CA SER A 3 4.71 -10.70 11.74
C SER A 3 3.86 -9.84 10.80
N THR A 4 2.84 -9.16 11.34
CA THR A 4 2.02 -8.23 10.56
C THR A 4 2.93 -7.18 9.92
N SER A 5 2.82 -7.01 8.61
CA SER A 5 3.69 -6.08 7.87
C SER A 5 3.47 -4.65 8.38
N GLY A 6 4.54 -4.02 8.87
CA GLY A 6 4.51 -2.62 9.29
C GLY A 6 4.71 -1.67 8.11
N HIS A 7 4.56 -0.36 8.35
CA HIS A 7 4.79 0.66 7.31
C HIS A 7 6.18 0.58 6.66
N LEU A 8 7.22 0.21 7.41
CA LEU A 8 8.57 0.05 6.87
C LEU A 8 8.67 -1.11 5.88
N ASP A 9 7.98 -2.22 6.14
CA ASP A 9 7.94 -3.38 5.25
C ASP A 9 7.19 -3.05 3.97
N LEU A 10 6.04 -2.36 4.08
CA LEU A 10 5.27 -1.89 2.92
C LEU A 10 6.09 -0.96 2.03
N LEU A 11 6.83 -0.03 2.63
CA LEU A 11 7.73 0.88 1.90
C LEU A 11 8.91 0.14 1.25
N ALA A 12 9.45 -0.90 1.90
CA ALA A 12 10.49 -1.72 1.30
C ALA A 12 9.96 -2.47 0.07
N ILE A 13 8.80 -3.11 0.17
CA ILE A 13 8.19 -3.83 -0.96
C ILE A 13 7.81 -2.86 -2.09
N ALA A 14 7.26 -1.68 -1.78
CA ALA A 14 6.92 -0.68 -2.79
C ALA A 14 8.15 -0.15 -3.56
N ARG A 15 9.32 -0.07 -2.91
CA ARG A 15 10.58 0.21 -3.61
C ARG A 15 10.98 -0.93 -4.54
N CYS A 16 10.81 -2.19 -4.13
CA CYS A 16 11.05 -3.33 -5.02
C CYS A 16 10.17 -3.32 -6.27
N VAL A 17 8.92 -2.86 -6.17
CA VAL A 17 8.03 -2.65 -7.33
C VAL A 17 8.65 -1.66 -8.32
N ARG A 18 9.09 -0.49 -7.85
CA ARG A 18 9.75 0.51 -8.68
C ARG A 18 11.03 -0.01 -9.31
N ASP A 19 11.89 -0.62 -8.50
CA ASP A 19 13.15 -1.23 -8.91
C ASP A 19 12.97 -2.28 -10.01
N ALA A 20 11.89 -3.08 -9.96
CA ALA A 20 11.58 -4.06 -10.98
C ALA A 20 11.24 -3.39 -12.31
N VAL A 21 10.47 -2.29 -12.30
CA VAL A 21 10.21 -1.53 -13.52
C VAL A 21 11.48 -0.90 -14.09
N GLU A 22 12.33 -0.31 -13.24
CA GLU A 22 13.60 0.30 -13.69
C GLU A 22 14.55 -0.73 -14.33
N ARG A 23 14.39 -2.03 -14.02
CA ARG A 23 15.18 -3.14 -14.56
C ARG A 23 14.49 -3.92 -15.68
N ASP A 24 13.31 -3.49 -16.11
CA ASP A 24 12.47 -4.22 -17.07
C ASP A 24 12.14 -5.66 -16.63
N ASP A 25 12.08 -5.89 -15.32
CA ASP A 25 11.82 -7.18 -14.69
C ASP A 25 10.31 -7.38 -14.52
N THR A 26 9.64 -7.76 -15.61
CA THR A 26 8.18 -7.95 -15.63
C THR A 26 7.71 -9.04 -14.65
N GLU A 27 8.47 -10.13 -14.52
CA GLU A 27 8.14 -11.23 -13.60
C GLU A 27 8.29 -10.78 -12.14
N GLY A 28 9.41 -10.11 -11.82
CA GLY A 28 9.65 -9.52 -10.51
C GLY A 28 8.64 -8.43 -10.16
N LEU A 29 8.22 -7.63 -11.15
CA LEU A 29 7.17 -6.62 -10.97
C LEU A 29 5.86 -7.26 -10.52
N HIS A 30 5.39 -8.29 -11.23
CA HIS A 30 4.16 -8.99 -10.88
C HIS A 30 4.25 -9.64 -9.48
N ALA A 31 5.38 -10.29 -9.18
CA ALA A 31 5.63 -10.89 -7.88
C ALA A 31 5.64 -9.85 -6.73
N HIS A 32 6.30 -8.71 -6.93
CA HIS A 32 6.37 -7.63 -5.94
C HIS A 32 5.03 -6.91 -5.76
N LEU A 33 4.26 -6.68 -6.82
CA LEU A 33 2.91 -6.12 -6.74
C LEU A 33 1.96 -7.06 -5.98
N THR A 34 2.01 -8.36 -6.27
CA THR A 34 1.21 -9.37 -5.56
C THR A 34 1.58 -9.41 -4.08
N ARG A 35 2.88 -9.41 -3.77
CA ARG A 35 3.38 -9.36 -2.39
C ARG A 35 2.94 -8.08 -1.68
N LEU A 36 3.00 -6.93 -2.34
CA LEU A 36 2.58 -5.65 -1.79
C LEU A 36 1.09 -5.65 -1.48
N ARG A 37 0.25 -6.13 -2.41
CA ARG A 37 -1.19 -6.27 -2.19
C ARG A 37 -1.52 -7.11 -0.96
N THR A 38 -0.90 -8.28 -0.84
CA THR A 38 -1.10 -9.16 0.33
C THR A 38 -0.66 -8.48 1.62
N ALA A 39 0.53 -7.86 1.63
CA ALA A 39 1.03 -7.15 2.81
C ALA A 39 0.15 -5.97 3.21
N VAL A 40 -0.40 -5.21 2.25
CA VAL A 40 -1.36 -4.13 2.52
C VAL A 40 -2.67 -4.69 3.09
N MET A 41 -3.19 -5.80 2.55
CA MET A 41 -4.40 -6.43 3.10
C MET A 41 -4.21 -6.88 4.55
N ASP A 42 -3.09 -7.54 4.85
CA ASP A 42 -2.75 -7.99 6.20
C ASP A 42 -2.60 -6.80 7.16
N HIS A 43 -1.92 -5.74 6.70
CA HIS A 43 -1.74 -4.51 7.46
C HIS A 43 -3.07 -3.82 7.78
N VAL A 44 -3.93 -3.64 6.78
CA VAL A 44 -5.28 -3.04 6.95
C VAL A 44 -6.12 -3.84 7.93
N HIS A 45 -6.04 -5.17 7.88
CA HIS A 45 -6.74 -6.03 8.83
C HIS A 45 -6.20 -5.84 10.26
N ALA A 46 -4.88 -5.78 10.42
CA ALA A 46 -4.23 -5.61 11.71
C ALA A 46 -4.50 -4.23 12.35
N GLU A 47 -4.58 -3.17 11.54
CA GLU A 47 -4.83 -1.81 12.05
C GLU A 47 -6.29 -1.53 12.40
N ARG A 48 -7.22 -2.44 12.05
CA ARG A 48 -8.66 -2.19 12.15
C ARG A 48 -9.10 -1.75 13.54
N ALA A 49 -8.67 -2.46 14.58
CA ALA A 49 -9.01 -2.14 15.97
C ALA A 49 -8.47 -0.77 16.42
N GLN A 50 -7.30 -0.36 15.91
CA GLN A 50 -6.72 0.94 16.22
C GLN A 50 -7.47 2.08 15.50
N LEU A 51 -7.90 1.84 14.25
CA LEU A 51 -8.70 2.80 13.49
C LEU A 51 -10.10 2.98 14.07
N ASP A 52 -10.73 1.91 14.56
CA ASP A 52 -12.04 1.97 15.22
C ASP A 52 -11.99 2.75 16.55
N ALA A 53 -10.80 2.95 17.13
CA ALA A 53 -10.57 3.77 18.32
C ALA A 53 -10.29 5.27 18.02
N LEU A 54 -10.24 5.67 16.74
CA LEU A 54 -10.08 7.06 16.32
C LEU A 54 -11.44 7.78 16.23
N PRO A 55 -11.47 9.12 16.31
CA PRO A 55 -12.67 9.88 15.96
C PRO A 55 -13.11 9.62 14.51
N ASP A 56 -14.43 9.53 14.27
CA ASP A 56 -15.01 9.15 12.98
C ASP A 56 -14.39 9.83 11.74
N PRO A 57 -14.14 11.16 11.73
CA PRO A 57 -13.55 11.82 10.57
C PRO A 57 -12.11 11.36 10.29
N ALA A 58 -11.33 11.10 11.34
CA ALA A 58 -9.95 10.63 11.23
C ALA A 58 -9.91 9.18 10.74
N ALA A 59 -10.77 8.32 11.31
CA ALA A 59 -10.91 6.93 10.88
C ALA A 59 -11.35 6.84 9.41
N ALA A 60 -12.34 7.65 9.01
CA ALA A 60 -12.86 7.66 7.65
C ALA A 60 -11.79 8.03 6.60
N VAL A 61 -10.95 9.03 6.89
CA VAL A 61 -9.88 9.46 5.99
C VAL A 61 -8.81 8.37 5.83
N ALA A 62 -8.42 7.71 6.93
CA ALA A 62 -7.47 6.60 6.88
C ALA A 62 -8.03 5.42 6.06
N LEU A 63 -9.27 5.00 6.35
CA LEU A 63 -9.94 3.89 5.68
C LEU A 63 -10.15 4.15 4.18
N ASP A 64 -10.51 5.38 3.79
CA ASP A 64 -10.62 5.74 2.37
C ASP A 64 -9.27 5.65 1.66
N GLY A 65 -8.19 6.11 2.31
CA GLY A 65 -6.83 5.96 1.82
C GLY A 65 -6.42 4.49 1.60
N GLN A 66 -6.69 3.62 2.58
CA GLN A 66 -6.45 2.18 2.47
C GLN A 66 -7.23 1.54 1.32
N ARG A 67 -8.51 1.89 1.16
CA ARG A 67 -9.35 1.40 0.05
C ARG A 67 -8.86 1.87 -1.31
N ARG A 68 -8.39 3.12 -1.43
CA ARG A 68 -7.82 3.65 -2.68
C ARG A 68 -6.52 2.94 -3.04
N LEU A 69 -5.65 2.69 -2.06
CA LEU A 69 -4.40 1.96 -2.27
C LEU A 69 -4.65 0.52 -2.76
N LEU A 70 -5.58 -0.20 -2.13
CA LEU A 70 -5.95 -1.55 -2.56
C LEU A 70 -6.55 -1.59 -3.96
N ARG A 71 -7.38 -0.60 -4.32
CA ARG A 71 -7.89 -0.45 -5.68
C ARG A 71 -6.77 -0.22 -6.68
N LEU A 72 -5.88 0.75 -6.43
CA LEU A 72 -4.73 1.02 -7.30
C LEU A 72 -3.88 -0.24 -7.55
N LEU A 73 -3.59 -1.02 -6.51
CA LEU A 73 -2.84 -2.26 -6.64
C LEU A 73 -3.58 -3.33 -7.45
N THR A 74 -4.89 -3.43 -7.27
CA THR A 74 -5.75 -4.37 -8.00
C THR A 74 -5.85 -3.96 -9.47
N ASP A 75 -6.06 -2.67 -9.74
CA ASP A 75 -6.16 -2.13 -11.09
C ASP A 75 -4.87 -2.36 -11.88
N VAL A 76 -3.70 -2.21 -11.26
CA VAL A 76 -2.40 -2.47 -11.92
C VAL A 76 -2.15 -3.97 -12.09
N LEU A 77 -2.50 -4.82 -11.11
CA LEU A 77 -2.29 -6.27 -11.19
C LEU A 77 -3.17 -6.95 -12.24
N PHE A 78 -4.38 -6.43 -12.46
CA PHE A 78 -5.38 -7.03 -13.35
C PHE A 78 -5.73 -6.14 -14.54
N ALA A 79 -4.92 -5.12 -14.82
CA ALA A 79 -5.06 -4.33 -16.04
C ALA A 79 -4.93 -5.27 -17.26
N PRO A 80 -5.84 -5.17 -18.24
CA PRO A 80 -5.68 -5.92 -19.47
C PRO A 80 -4.38 -5.52 -20.15
N ALA A 81 -3.61 -6.51 -20.61
CA ALA A 81 -2.43 -6.30 -21.44
C ALA A 81 -2.90 -5.89 -22.84
N ASP A 82 -3.31 -4.64 -22.99
CA ASP A 82 -3.68 -4.09 -24.29
C ASP A 82 -2.39 -3.80 -25.05
N GLY A 83 -1.87 -4.85 -25.71
CA GLY A 83 -0.58 -4.86 -26.38
C GLY A 83 -0.47 -3.78 -27.45
N ASP A 84 0.32 -2.74 -27.17
CA ASP A 84 0.78 -1.78 -28.16
C ASP A 84 1.94 -0.91 -27.65
N GLY A 85 2.99 -1.50 -27.05
CA GLY A 85 4.31 -0.86 -26.83
C GLY A 85 4.36 0.47 -26.04
N ARG A 86 3.23 0.98 -25.55
CA ARG A 86 3.07 2.14 -24.64
C ARG A 86 3.04 1.73 -23.17
N ASP A 87 3.13 0.43 -22.90
CA ASP A 87 2.98 -0.16 -21.57
C ASP A 87 4.14 0.16 -20.65
N ASP A 88 5.38 0.26 -21.14
CA ASP A 88 6.56 0.45 -20.28
C ASP A 88 6.52 1.79 -19.53
N CYS A 89 6.16 2.88 -20.25
CA CYS A 89 6.02 4.20 -19.63
C CYS A 89 4.83 4.24 -18.64
N ASN A 90 3.76 3.51 -18.95
CA ASN A 90 2.60 3.39 -18.05
C ASN A 90 2.98 2.62 -16.78
N CYS A 91 3.69 1.50 -16.88
CA CYS A 91 4.19 0.70 -15.75
C CYS A 91 5.10 1.52 -14.83
N VAL A 92 6.01 2.34 -15.39
CA VAL A 92 6.88 3.24 -14.59
C VAL A 92 6.05 4.25 -13.82
N VAL A 93 5.11 4.93 -14.49
CA VAL A 93 4.24 5.92 -13.85
C VAL A 93 3.39 5.27 -12.76
N ARG A 94 2.80 4.09 -13.04
CA ARG A 94 1.99 3.34 -12.06
C ARG A 94 2.81 2.86 -10.86
N ALA A 95 4.03 2.39 -11.06
CA ALA A 95 4.90 2.00 -9.96
C ALA A 95 5.27 3.21 -9.07
N ALA A 96 5.59 4.36 -9.67
CA ALA A 96 5.84 5.59 -8.93
C ALA A 96 4.59 6.08 -8.17
N GLU A 97 3.41 5.98 -8.78
CA GLU A 97 2.12 6.27 -8.13
C GLU A 97 1.87 5.37 -6.92
N ILE A 98 2.14 4.06 -7.04
CA ILE A 98 2.01 3.09 -5.95
C ILE A 98 2.98 3.43 -4.81
N GLU A 99 4.26 3.67 -5.10
CA GLU A 99 5.26 4.03 -4.08
C GLU A 99 4.83 5.30 -3.33
N LEU A 100 4.39 6.32 -4.06
CA LEU A 100 3.92 7.57 -3.50
C LEU A 100 2.65 7.38 -2.65
N ALA A 101 1.71 6.56 -3.11
CA ALA A 101 0.47 6.27 -2.39
C ALA A 101 0.77 5.56 -1.05
N VAL A 102 1.62 4.53 -1.06
CA VAL A 102 2.05 3.82 0.17
C VAL A 102 2.71 4.80 1.15
N ARG A 103 3.62 5.66 0.66
CA ARG A 103 4.31 6.64 1.52
C ARG A 103 3.36 7.66 2.11
N ARG A 104 2.40 8.16 1.33
CA ARG A 104 1.39 9.12 1.81
C ARG A 104 0.50 8.48 2.86
N GLN A 105 0.07 7.24 2.64
CA GLN A 105 -0.77 6.50 3.58
C GLN A 105 -0.05 6.25 4.91
N ALA A 106 1.17 5.70 4.86
CA ALA A 106 1.99 5.47 6.04
C ALA A 106 2.22 6.77 6.85
N LYS A 107 2.47 7.89 6.16
CA LYS A 107 2.65 9.20 6.83
C LYS A 107 1.35 9.67 7.50
N LEU A 108 0.21 9.48 6.85
CA LEU A 108 -1.11 9.82 7.38
C LEU A 108 -1.41 9.01 8.64
N GLU A 109 -1.36 7.69 8.55
CA GLU A 109 -1.63 6.76 9.68
C GLU A 109 -0.68 7.04 10.85
N ALA A 110 0.62 7.17 10.59
CA ALA A 110 1.60 7.52 11.62
C ALA A 110 1.34 8.90 12.25
N ALA A 111 0.77 9.87 11.51
CA ALA A 111 0.39 11.17 12.07
C ALA A 111 -0.88 11.05 12.94
N LEU A 112 -1.87 10.27 12.50
CA LEU A 112 -3.10 10.01 13.24
C LEU A 112 -2.80 9.29 14.57
N PHE A 113 -2.03 8.20 14.53
CA PHE A 113 -1.68 7.44 15.73
C PHE A 113 -0.77 8.19 16.70
N ARG A 114 0.02 9.16 16.22
CA ARG A 114 0.76 10.08 17.11
C ARG A 114 -0.14 11.09 17.80
N ARG A 115 -1.19 11.57 17.12
CA ARG A 115 -2.19 12.50 17.69
C ARG A 115 -3.16 11.81 18.64
N HIS A 116 -3.39 10.50 18.45
CA HIS A 116 -4.29 9.68 19.25
C HIS A 116 -3.56 8.48 19.87
N PRO A 117 -2.66 8.71 20.86
CA PRO A 117 -1.82 7.65 21.43
C PRO A 117 -2.63 6.54 22.12
N HIS A 118 -3.85 6.83 22.58
CA HIS A 118 -4.75 5.84 23.17
C HIS A 118 -5.21 4.79 22.15
N ALA A 119 -5.33 5.17 20.87
CA ALA A 119 -5.72 4.26 19.80
C ALA A 119 -4.64 3.19 19.51
N ARG A 120 -3.35 3.48 19.76
CA ARG A 120 -2.24 2.51 19.56
C ARG A 120 -2.29 1.32 20.52
N ARG A 121 -2.96 1.46 21.68
CA ARG A 121 -3.05 0.42 22.71
C ARG A 121 -4.25 -0.52 22.53
N ALA A 122 -5.16 -0.21 21.60
CA ALA A 122 -6.37 -1.00 21.36
C ALA A 122 -6.13 -2.24 20.46
N GLY A 123 -4.91 -2.44 19.94
CA GLY A 123 -4.56 -3.52 19.02
C GLY A 123 -3.46 -4.47 19.51
N THR A 124 -3.19 -4.50 20.82
CA THR A 124 -2.32 -5.51 21.48
C THR A 124 -3.19 -6.47 22.28
#